data_AF-A0A7Y0SG58-F1
#
_entry.id   AF-A0A7Y0SG58-F1
#
_cell.length_a   1.000
_cell.length_b   1.000
_cell.length_c   1.000
_cell.angle_alpha   90.00
_cell.angle_beta   90.00
_cell.angle_gamma   90.00
#
_symmetry.space_group_name_H-M   'P 1'
#
loop_
_entity.id
_entity.type
_entity.pdbx_description
1 polymer ?
#
loop_
_entity_poly.entity_id
_entity_poly.type
_entity_poly.pdbx_seq_one_letter_code
_entity_poly.pdbx_strand_id
1 'polypeptide(L)'
;AVREVKKGESVGYGGIWTSERDTKVGVIAVGYGDGYPRSAPNGTPVWVNGRKVPIAGRVSMDMLTVDLGPDATDKVSDEAILWG
;
A
#
# COMPACT_ATOMS: atom_id res chain seq x y z
N ALA A 1 0.80 3.49 -8.99
CA ALA A 1 2.27 3.64 -9.19
C ALA A 1 3.00 2.56 -8.39
N VAL A 2 4.22 2.20 -8.76
CA VAL A 2 5.10 1.31 -7.96
C VAL A 2 6.40 2.05 -7.69
N ARG A 3 6.80 2.16 -6.43
CA ARG A 3 7.95 2.96 -5.99
C ARG A 3 8.90 2.13 -5.16
N GLU A 4 10.20 2.30 -5.37
CA GLU A 4 11.21 1.79 -4.44
C GLU A 4 11.21 2.62 -3.16
N VAL A 5 11.35 1.93 -2.03
CA VAL A 5 11.42 2.51 -0.68
C VAL A 5 12.57 1.85 0.05
N LYS A 6 13.47 2.65 0.61
CA LYS A 6 14.62 2.16 1.37
C LYS A 6 14.25 1.85 2.81
N LYS A 7 15.03 0.96 3.43
CA LYS A 7 14.95 0.74 4.88
C LYS A 7 15.07 2.08 5.63
N GLY A 8 14.16 2.31 6.57
CA GLY A 8 14.10 3.54 7.38
C GLY A 8 13.32 4.68 6.75
N GLU A 9 12.86 4.56 5.51
CA GLU A 9 11.98 5.55 4.89
C GLU A 9 10.53 5.36 5.33
N SER A 10 9.82 6.47 5.52
CA SER A 10 8.40 6.47 5.89
C SER A 10 7.49 6.77 4.70
N VAL A 11 6.30 6.16 4.69
CA VAL A 11 5.31 6.33 3.62
C VAL A 11 3.99 6.87 4.17
N GLY A 12 3.37 7.76 3.39
CA GLY A 12 2.06 8.33 3.68
C GLY A 12 2.09 9.47 4.71
N TYR A 13 0.92 10.06 4.94
CA TYR A 13 0.77 11.20 5.84
C TYR A 13 1.10 10.84 7.29
N GLY A 14 1.91 11.69 7.91
CA GLY A 14 2.32 11.55 9.31
C GLY A 14 3.37 10.47 9.57
N GLY A 15 3.88 9.81 8.52
CA GLY A 15 4.97 8.84 8.64
C GLY A 15 4.67 7.67 9.59
N ILE A 16 3.39 7.26 9.67
CA ILE A 16 2.93 6.22 10.61
C ILE A 16 3.41 4.81 10.28
N TRP A 17 4.01 4.64 9.10
CA TRP A 17 4.66 3.42 8.66
C TRP A 17 6.06 3.78 8.19
N THR A 18 7.05 3.02 8.66
CA THR A 18 8.46 3.13 8.28
C THR A 18 8.93 1.75 7.84
N SER A 19 9.59 1.68 6.70
CA SER A 19 10.02 0.40 6.15
C SER A 19 11.15 -0.21 6.97
N GLU A 20 11.02 -1.48 7.37
CA GLU A 20 12.07 -2.22 8.10
C GLU A 20 13.15 -2.79 7.17
N ARG A 21 12.90 -2.77 5.86
CA ARG A 21 13.75 -3.32 4.79
C ARG A 21 13.62 -2.50 3.51
N ASP A 22 14.57 -2.65 2.60
CA ASP A 22 14.36 -2.19 1.23
C ASP A 22 13.16 -2.95 0.64
N THR A 23 12.23 -2.22 0.04
CA THR A 23 11.00 -2.80 -0.50
C THR A 23 10.44 -1.98 -1.66
N LYS A 24 9.37 -2.48 -2.28
CA LYS A 24 8.56 -1.73 -3.24
C LYS A 24 7.19 -1.45 -2.63
N VAL A 25 6.71 -0.22 -2.80
CA VAL A 25 5.38 0.21 -2.37
C VAL A 25 4.50 0.46 -3.58
N GLY A 26 3.33 -0.17 -3.57
CA GLY A 26 2.27 0.05 -4.53
C GLY A 26 1.35 1.18 -4.07
N VAL A 27 0.93 2.04 -5.01
CA VAL A 27 -0.13 3.04 -4.81
C VAL A 27 -1.37 2.55 -5.54
N ILE A 28 -2.45 2.37 -4.79
CA ILE A 28 -3.78 1.97 -5.28
C ILE A 28 -4.66 3.21 -5.31
N ALA A 29 -5.36 3.42 -6.43
CA ALA A 29 -6.25 4.56 -6.66
C ALA A 29 -7.63 4.33 -6.01
N VAL A 30 -7.61 4.10 -4.71
CA VAL A 30 -8.79 4.02 -3.84
C VAL A 30 -8.41 4.64 -2.50
N GLY A 31 -9.26 5.50 -1.96
CA GLY A 31 -9.10 6.09 -0.65
C GLY A 31 -10.41 6.22 0.11
N TYR A 32 -10.40 7.05 1.15
CA TYR A 32 -11.60 7.27 1.97
C TYR A 32 -12.68 8.09 1.27
N GLY A 33 -12.35 8.83 0.20
CA GLY A 33 -13.32 9.50 -0.66
C GLY A 33 -14.23 8.51 -1.39
N ASP A 34 -13.70 7.32 -1.69
CA ASP A 34 -14.44 6.21 -2.31
C ASP A 34 -15.21 5.35 -1.28
N GLY A 35 -15.03 5.63 0.01
CA GLY A 35 -15.65 4.88 1.11
C GLY A 35 -14.73 3.87 1.79
N TYR A 36 -13.46 3.75 1.40
CA TYR A 36 -12.51 2.88 2.13
C TYR A 36 -12.23 3.45 3.54
N PRO A 37 -12.29 2.65 4.62
CA PRO A 37 -12.18 3.18 5.97
C PRO A 37 -10.81 3.81 6.22
N ARG A 38 -10.78 5.12 6.51
CA ARG A 38 -9.55 5.83 6.90
C ARG A 38 -8.90 5.27 8.17
N SER A 39 -9.67 4.55 8.98
CA SER A 39 -9.23 3.88 10.20
C SER A 39 -8.53 2.54 9.96
N ALA A 40 -8.47 2.03 8.72
CA ALA A 40 -7.75 0.79 8.40
C ALA A 40 -6.28 0.90 8.86
N PRO A 41 -5.81 0.03 9.77
CA PRO A 41 -4.45 0.09 10.28
C PRO A 41 -3.43 -0.41 9.26
N ASN A 42 -2.15 -0.09 9.49
CA ASN A 42 -1.05 -0.78 8.82
C ASN A 42 -1.19 -2.30 8.98
N GLY A 43 -0.86 -3.05 7.95
CA GLY A 43 -1.03 -4.52 7.96
C GLY A 43 -2.38 -5.01 7.47
N THR A 44 -3.38 -4.13 7.27
CA THR A 44 -4.67 -4.51 6.68
C THR A 44 -4.43 -5.18 5.32
N PRO A 45 -4.97 -6.38 5.06
CA PRO A 45 -4.67 -7.11 3.84
C PRO A 45 -5.40 -6.53 2.62
N VAL A 46 -4.69 -6.47 1.50
CA VAL A 46 -5.21 -6.20 0.15
C VAL A 46 -4.70 -7.33 -0.75
N TRP A 47 -5.53 -7.80 -1.68
CA TRP A 47 -5.07 -8.75 -2.69
C TRP A 47 -4.54 -7.99 -3.90
N VAL A 48 -3.34 -8.33 -4.36
CA VAL A 48 -2.73 -7.81 -5.59
C VAL A 48 -2.19 -9.01 -6.36
N ASN A 49 -2.55 -9.15 -7.63
CA ASN A 49 -2.08 -10.25 -8.50
C ASN A 49 -2.11 -11.66 -7.86
N GLY A 50 -3.20 -12.01 -7.16
CA GLY A 50 -3.37 -13.34 -6.56
C GLY A 50 -2.56 -13.60 -5.29
N ARG A 51 -2.02 -12.56 -4.64
CA ARG A 51 -1.39 -12.66 -3.31
C ARG A 51 -1.83 -11.54 -2.37
N LYS A 52 -1.77 -11.78 -1.07
CA LYS A 52 -2.05 -10.76 -0.05
C LYS A 52 -0.82 -9.90 0.22
N VAL A 53 -1.04 -8.59 0.30
CA VAL A 53 -0.07 -7.56 0.68
C VAL A 53 -0.66 -6.65 1.76
N PRO A 54 0.16 -6.18 2.72
CA PRO A 54 -0.34 -5.30 3.77
C PRO A 54 -0.41 -3.84 3.33
N ILE A 55 -1.43 -3.11 3.81
CA ILE A 55 -1.43 -1.63 3.80
C ILE A 55 -0.20 -1.12 4.55
N ALA A 56 0.48 -0.15 3.94
CA ALA A 56 1.70 0.48 4.42
C ALA A 56 1.51 2.00 4.46
N GLY A 57 1.12 2.54 5.61
CA GLY A 57 0.83 3.95 5.80
C GLY A 57 -0.66 4.26 5.88
N ARG A 58 -0.99 5.55 5.99
CA ARG A 58 -2.37 6.00 6.21
C ARG A 58 -3.15 6.06 4.90
N VAL A 59 -4.38 5.55 4.91
CA VAL A 59 -5.34 5.77 3.82
C VAL A 59 -5.57 7.27 3.61
N SER A 60 -5.36 7.74 2.39
CA SER A 60 -5.57 9.14 1.97
C SER A 60 -6.93 9.29 1.27
N MET A 61 -7.28 10.49 0.80
CA MET A 61 -8.60 10.75 0.21
C MET A 61 -8.87 9.88 -1.02
N ASP A 62 -7.92 9.85 -1.95
CA ASP A 62 -8.09 9.22 -3.26
C ASP A 62 -7.14 8.03 -3.48
N MET A 63 -6.34 7.68 -2.47
CA MET A 63 -5.30 6.66 -2.59
C MET A 63 -4.92 6.01 -1.27
N LEU A 64 -4.43 4.77 -1.37
CA LEU A 64 -3.78 4.04 -0.29
C LEU A 64 -2.51 3.36 -0.81
N THR A 65 -1.63 3.01 0.11
CA THR A 65 -0.33 2.38 -0.19
C THR A 65 -0.22 1.01 0.43
N VAL A 66 0.45 0.08 -0.27
CA VAL A 66 0.69 -1.30 0.17
C VAL A 66 2.17 -1.67 0.04
N ASP A 67 2.70 -2.46 0.97
CA ASP A 67 4.05 -3.04 0.85
C ASP A 67 3.98 -4.27 -0.06
N LEU A 68 4.52 -4.15 -1.27
CA LEU A 68 4.54 -5.23 -2.25
C LEU A 68 5.68 -6.22 -1.98
N GLY A 69 6.74 -5.80 -1.28
CA GLY A 69 7.96 -6.56 -1.07
C GLY A 69 9.11 -6.19 -2.04
N PRO A 70 10.36 -6.56 -1.71
CA PRO A 70 11.56 -6.21 -2.47
C PRO A 70 11.57 -6.82 -3.87
N ASP A 71 11.14 -8.08 -3.99
CA ASP A 71 11.15 -8.83 -5.24
C ASP A 71 9.85 -8.70 -6.03
N ALA A 72 8.98 -7.75 -5.64
CA ALA A 72 7.72 -7.52 -6.31
C ALA A 72 7.93 -7.18 -7.79
N THR A 73 7.14 -7.83 -8.64
CA THR A 73 7.11 -7.61 -10.10
C THR A 73 5.80 -6.96 -10.55
N ASP A 74 4.92 -6.62 -9.61
CA ASP A 74 3.66 -5.93 -9.86
C ASP A 74 3.90 -4.60 -10.57
N LYS A 75 2.98 -4.23 -11.46
CA LYS A 75 3.07 -3.07 -12.35
C LYS A 75 1.90 -2.13 -12.13
N VAL A 76 2.04 -0.93 -12.68
CA VAL A 76 0.92 0.00 -12.76
C VAL A 76 -0.19 -0.63 -13.60
N SER A 77 -1.44 -0.46 -13.15
CA SER A 77 -2.66 -1.01 -13.74
C SER A 77 -2.94 -2.48 -13.48
N ASP A 78 -2.09 -3.18 -12.71
CA ASP A 78 -2.43 -4.50 -12.17
C ASP A 78 -3.62 -4.42 -11.21
N GLU A 79 -4.38 -5.51 -11.10
CA GLU A 79 -5.60 -5.56 -10.30
C GLU A 79 -5.30 -5.60 -8.79
N ALA A 80 -6.08 -4.83 -8.03
CA ALA A 80 -6.12 -4.88 -6.58
C ALA A 80 -7.55 -5.10 -6.08
N ILE A 81 -7.73 -6.07 -5.19
CA ILE A 81 -9.02 -6.42 -4.57
C ILE A 81 -8.94 -6.10 -3.08
N LEU A 82 -9.79 -5.17 -2.64
CA LEU A 82 -9.78 -4.65 -1.26
C LEU A 82 -10.66 -5.50 -0.33
N TRP A 83 -11.71 -6.11 -0.89
CA TRP A 83 -12.55 -7.15 -0.27
C TRP A 83 -13.30 -7.90 -1.37
N GLY A 84 -13.75 -9.12 -1.06
CA GLY A 84 -14.45 -9.99 -1.99
C GLY A 84 -13.96 -11.43 -1.90
#